data_AF-A0A2E3EHJ0-F1
#
_entry.id   AF-A0A2E3EHJ0-F1
#
_cell.length_a   1.000
_cell.length_b   1.000
_cell.length_c   1.000
_cell.angle_alpha   90.00
_cell.angle_beta   90.00
_cell.angle_gamma   90.00
#
_symmetry.space_group_name_H-M   'P 1'
#
loop_
_entity.id
_entity.type
_entity.pdbx_description
1 polymer ?
#
loop_
_entity_poly.entity_id
_entity_poly.type
_entity_poly.pdbx_seq_one_letter_code
_entity_poly.pdbx_strand_id
1 'polypeptide(L)'
;MKLKALTTAALTMVMAVSKTFVLRSLPSSFGAKLTGRFDPGHVAIFCTMTKRNVTLCLAILAIHLVAPLVAAAESLIHGYPGKRSYVAGEELTFHFSTDLAEVDLEIARVGAERQVVWNGNGIRARKHPVPKNASSHGCDWPAASIIKVPESWASGCYEALARSGETQG
;
A
#
# COMPACT_ATOMS: atom_id res chain seq x y z
N MET A 1 5.34 -58.18 -9.99
CA MET A 1 3.92 -57.84 -9.72
C MET A 1 3.84 -56.37 -9.34
N LYS A 2 3.55 -55.45 -10.27
CA LYS A 2 2.22 -54.90 -10.60
C LYS A 2 1.46 -54.29 -9.40
N LEU A 3 1.53 -52.97 -9.29
CA LEU A 3 0.44 -52.00 -9.05
C LEU A 3 1.08 -50.59 -9.18
N LYS A 4 1.24 -49.98 -10.35
CA LYS A 4 0.25 -49.25 -11.17
C LYS A 4 -0.80 -48.44 -10.39
N ALA A 5 -0.79 -47.15 -10.71
CA ALA A 5 -1.94 -46.27 -10.89
C ALA A 5 -2.60 -45.70 -9.64
N LEU A 6 -2.10 -44.57 -9.13
CA LEU A 6 -2.91 -43.57 -8.40
C LEU A 6 -2.07 -42.32 -8.07
N THR A 7 -1.51 -41.65 -9.08
CA THR A 7 -0.87 -40.33 -8.85
C THR A 7 -0.93 -39.40 -10.07
N THR A 8 -1.75 -39.73 -11.08
CA THR A 8 -1.77 -39.04 -12.38
C THR A 8 -3.08 -38.28 -12.63
N ALA A 9 -3.93 -38.07 -11.62
CA ALA A 9 -5.25 -37.45 -11.82
C ALA A 9 -5.48 -36.11 -11.08
N ALA A 10 -4.50 -35.60 -10.32
CA ALA A 10 -4.76 -34.47 -9.40
C ALA A 10 -4.03 -33.15 -9.72
N LEU A 11 -3.46 -32.99 -10.92
CA LEU A 11 -2.84 -31.71 -11.32
C LEU A 11 -3.41 -31.16 -12.63
N THR A 12 -4.73 -31.30 -12.78
CA THR A 12 -5.54 -30.56 -13.76
C THR A 12 -6.32 -29.47 -13.03
N MET A 13 -5.64 -28.55 -12.36
CA MET A 13 -6.29 -27.35 -11.83
C MET A 13 -5.26 -26.24 -11.60
N VAL A 14 -5.59 -25.05 -12.13
CA VAL A 14 -4.97 -23.75 -11.83
C VAL A 14 -3.66 -23.41 -12.56
N MET A 15 -3.73 -23.27 -13.89
CA MET A 15 -2.94 -22.25 -14.62
C MET A 15 -3.90 -21.45 -15.49
N ALA A 16 -4.77 -20.68 -14.84
CA ALA A 16 -5.65 -19.74 -15.51
C ALA A 16 -5.99 -18.58 -14.57
N VAL A 17 -5.00 -17.85 -14.05
CA VAL A 17 -5.19 -16.45 -13.66
C VAL A 17 -3.87 -15.69 -13.85
N SER A 18 -4.00 -14.53 -14.50
CA SER A 18 -3.10 -13.36 -14.49
C SER A 18 -2.08 -13.14 -15.61
N LYS A 19 -2.55 -12.27 -16.53
CA LYS A 19 -1.87 -11.11 -17.14
C LYS A 19 -0.91 -11.33 -18.32
N THR A 20 -1.41 -10.93 -19.49
CA THR A 20 -0.75 -10.07 -20.48
C THR A 20 0.76 -10.31 -20.65
N PHE A 21 1.13 -11.18 -21.61
CA PHE A 21 2.46 -11.13 -22.19
C PHE A 21 2.38 -11.00 -23.70
N VAL A 22 2.93 -9.87 -24.14
CA VAL A 22 3.05 -9.37 -25.50
C VAL A 22 3.79 -10.39 -26.38
N LEU A 23 3.24 -10.65 -27.56
CA LEU A 23 3.88 -11.40 -28.64
C LEU A 23 5.19 -10.71 -29.05
N ARG A 24 6.33 -11.26 -28.62
CA ARG A 24 7.64 -10.93 -29.19
C ARG A 24 8.24 -12.20 -29.80
N SER A 25 8.31 -12.17 -31.13
CA SER A 25 9.02 -13.11 -31.99
C SER A 25 10.40 -13.48 -31.43
N LEU A 26 10.69 -14.78 -31.33
CA LEU A 26 12.02 -15.33 -31.05
C LEU A 26 12.55 -16.10 -32.28
N PRO A 27 13.88 -16.12 -32.48
CA PRO A 27 14.53 -16.45 -33.75
C PRO A 27 14.50 -17.93 -34.14
N SER A 28 14.67 -18.13 -35.45
CA SER A 28 14.46 -19.34 -36.25
C SER A 28 15.47 -20.49 -36.08
N SER A 29 16.01 -20.71 -34.87
CA SER A 29 17.07 -21.71 -34.66
C SER A 29 16.76 -22.68 -33.53
N PHE A 30 15.63 -23.37 -33.61
CA PHE A 30 15.44 -24.62 -32.86
C PHE A 30 14.76 -25.65 -33.76
N GLY A 31 15.57 -26.59 -34.25
CA GLY A 31 15.13 -27.71 -35.07
C GLY A 31 14.34 -28.72 -34.25
N ALA A 32 13.04 -28.46 -34.07
CA ALA A 32 12.09 -29.46 -33.61
C ALA A 32 11.72 -30.35 -34.82
N LYS A 33 12.28 -31.57 -34.86
CA LYS A 33 11.94 -32.57 -35.87
C LYS A 33 10.58 -33.19 -35.52
N LEU A 34 9.51 -32.57 -36.02
CA LEU A 34 8.13 -33.06 -35.88
C LEU A 34 7.86 -34.13 -36.94
N THR A 35 8.19 -35.39 -36.65
CA THR A 35 7.63 -36.52 -37.41
C THR A 35 6.38 -37.02 -36.67
N GLY A 36 5.21 -36.53 -37.07
CA GLY A 36 3.93 -36.94 -36.51
C GLY A 36 2.90 -37.14 -37.60
N ARG A 37 2.49 -38.39 -37.83
CA ARG A 37 1.37 -38.77 -38.69
C ARG A 37 0.07 -38.32 -38.01
N PHE A 38 -0.73 -37.53 -38.71
CA PHE A 38 -2.02 -37.03 -38.23
C PHE A 38 -3.05 -38.18 -38.22
N ASP A 39 -3.52 -38.56 -37.04
CA ASP A 39 -4.70 -39.40 -36.84
C ASP A 39 -5.71 -38.60 -35.98
N PRO A 40 -6.99 -38.47 -36.37
CA PRO A 40 -7.97 -37.70 -35.62
C PRO A 40 -8.47 -38.57 -34.46
N GLY A 41 -7.93 -38.34 -33.26
CA GLY A 41 -8.42 -39.08 -32.11
C GLY A 41 -7.91 -38.60 -30.76
N HIS A 42 -6.61 -38.38 -30.59
CA HIS A 42 -6.05 -38.04 -29.27
C HIS A 42 -4.72 -37.30 -29.44
N VAL A 43 -4.73 -35.96 -29.34
CA VAL A 43 -3.51 -35.15 -29.30
C VAL A 43 -3.01 -35.11 -27.85
N ALA A 44 -2.31 -36.17 -27.44
CA ALA A 44 -1.57 -36.17 -26.19
C ALA A 44 -0.17 -35.59 -26.45
N ILE A 45 -0.02 -34.26 -26.31
CA ILE A 45 1.28 -33.61 -26.25
C ILE A 45 1.90 -33.99 -24.90
N PHE A 46 2.66 -35.09 -24.87
CA PHE A 46 3.44 -35.50 -23.73
C PHE A 46 4.65 -34.57 -23.57
N CYS A 47 4.48 -33.48 -22.82
CA CYS A 47 5.60 -32.67 -22.35
C CYS A 47 6.24 -33.41 -21.16
N THR A 48 7.28 -34.21 -21.42
CA THR A 48 8.05 -34.90 -20.38
C THR A 48 8.92 -33.89 -19.62
N MET A 49 8.32 -33.22 -18.64
CA MET A 49 9.04 -32.38 -17.68
C MET A 49 10.03 -33.25 -16.88
N THR A 50 11.32 -33.00 -17.06
CA THR A 50 12.40 -33.69 -16.34
C THR A 50 12.33 -33.36 -14.85
N LYS A 51 12.78 -34.26 -13.96
CA LYS A 51 12.71 -34.11 -12.48
C LYS A 51 13.19 -32.73 -11.97
N ARG A 52 14.17 -32.13 -12.66
CA ARG A 52 14.71 -30.79 -12.36
C ARG A 52 13.69 -29.66 -12.53
N ASN A 53 12.73 -29.80 -13.45
CA ASN A 53 11.70 -28.81 -13.74
C ASN A 53 10.54 -28.88 -12.73
N VAL A 54 10.23 -30.06 -12.19
CA VAL A 54 9.23 -30.22 -11.12
C VAL A 54 9.72 -29.62 -9.81
N THR A 55 11.00 -29.79 -9.47
CA THR A 55 11.63 -29.14 -8.32
C THR A 55 11.65 -27.61 -8.45
N LEU A 56 11.90 -27.09 -9.65
CA LEU A 56 11.81 -25.64 -9.93
C LEU A 56 10.37 -25.11 -9.77
N CYS A 57 9.36 -25.81 -10.30
CA CYS A 57 7.97 -25.41 -10.14
C CYS A 57 7.51 -25.44 -8.67
N LEU A 58 7.90 -26.46 -7.89
CA LEU A 58 7.57 -26.51 -6.45
C LEU A 58 8.29 -25.43 -5.64
N ALA A 59 9.55 -25.10 -5.98
CA ALA A 59 10.27 -24.01 -5.35
C ALA A 59 9.61 -22.65 -5.66
N ILE A 60 9.20 -22.41 -6.91
CA ILE A 60 8.48 -21.20 -7.31
C ILE A 60 7.09 -21.12 -6.64
N LEU A 61 6.36 -22.24 -6.54
CA LEU A 61 5.08 -22.29 -5.84
C LEU A 61 5.24 -22.01 -4.34
N ALA A 62 6.31 -22.52 -3.71
CA ALA A 62 6.65 -22.24 -2.32
C ALA A 62 7.07 -20.78 -2.10
N ILE A 63 7.78 -20.15 -3.05
CA ILE A 63 8.13 -18.73 -3.01
C ILE A 63 6.86 -17.85 -3.09
N HIS A 64 5.86 -18.22 -3.88
CA HIS A 64 4.57 -17.51 -3.92
C HIS A 64 3.66 -17.81 -2.73
N LEU A 65 3.80 -18.97 -2.07
CA LEU A 65 3.04 -19.34 -0.87
C LEU A 65 3.58 -18.65 0.40
N VAL A 66 4.82 -18.18 0.38
CA VAL A 66 5.50 -17.49 1.49
C VAL A 66 5.87 -16.05 1.10
N ALA A 67 5.00 -15.35 0.37
CA ALA A 67 5.01 -13.90 0.43
C ALA A 67 4.35 -13.53 1.77
N PRO A 68 5.08 -13.01 2.78
CA PRO A 68 4.38 -12.48 3.94
C PRO A 68 3.54 -11.32 3.42
N LEU A 69 2.23 -11.43 3.65
CA LEU A 69 1.32 -10.30 3.68
C LEU A 69 1.77 -9.41 4.84
N VAL A 70 2.92 -8.75 4.68
CA VAL A 70 3.25 -7.56 5.45
C VAL A 70 2.31 -6.52 4.89
N ALA A 71 1.06 -6.56 5.37
CA ALA A 71 0.24 -5.37 5.39
C ALA A 71 1.08 -4.37 6.17
N ALA A 72 1.73 -3.45 5.44
CA ALA A 72 2.31 -2.27 6.05
C ALA A 72 1.15 -1.65 6.84
N ALA A 73 1.19 -1.76 8.16
CA ALA A 73 0.29 -1.03 9.01
C ALA A 73 0.68 0.43 8.80
N GLU A 74 0.01 1.09 7.86
CA GLU A 74 0.21 2.51 7.64
C GLU A 74 -0.05 3.23 8.96
N SER A 75 0.90 4.05 9.38
CA SER A 75 0.77 4.78 10.63
C SER A 75 -0.34 5.81 10.47
N LEU A 76 -1.45 5.59 11.18
CA LEU A 76 -2.61 6.47 11.09
C LEU A 76 -2.40 7.73 11.93
N ILE A 77 -2.45 8.88 11.28
CA ILE A 77 -2.42 10.19 11.93
C ILE A 77 -3.85 10.69 12.06
N HIS A 78 -4.33 10.83 13.29
CA HIS A 78 -5.59 11.48 13.60
C HIS A 78 -5.31 12.87 14.15
N GLY A 79 -6.11 13.87 13.77
CA GLY A 79 -6.00 15.18 14.38
C GLY A 79 -7.12 16.14 14.04
N TYR A 80 -7.18 17.22 14.81
CA TYR A 80 -8.16 18.29 14.66
C TYR A 80 -7.59 19.62 15.20
N PRO A 81 -8.07 20.77 14.69
CA PRO A 81 -7.74 22.06 15.27
C PRO A 81 -8.56 22.30 16.56
N GLY A 82 -8.03 23.09 17.49
CA GLY A 82 -8.74 23.39 18.75
C GLY A 82 -10.05 24.17 18.58
N LYS A 83 -10.15 24.96 17.51
CA LYS A 83 -11.36 25.69 17.09
C LYS A 83 -11.59 25.52 15.60
N ARG A 84 -12.83 25.76 15.17
CA ARG A 84 -13.22 25.75 13.75
C ARG A 84 -12.87 27.03 13.00
N SER A 85 -12.66 28.14 13.71
CA SER A 85 -12.40 29.45 13.13
C SER A 85 -11.52 30.25 14.07
N TYR A 86 -10.63 31.05 13.48
CA TYR A 86 -9.66 31.88 14.18
C TYR A 86 -9.59 33.25 13.52
N VAL A 87 -9.30 34.27 14.31
CA VAL A 87 -8.94 35.61 13.81
C VAL A 87 -7.43 35.82 13.86
N ALA A 88 -6.94 36.79 13.10
CA ALA A 88 -5.54 37.18 13.14
C ALA A 88 -5.11 37.54 14.58
N GLY A 89 -3.92 37.11 14.96
CA GLY A 89 -3.37 37.28 16.30
C GLY A 89 -3.73 36.18 17.30
N GLU A 90 -4.74 35.35 17.03
CA GLU A 90 -5.08 34.21 17.88
C GLU A 90 -4.07 33.07 17.78
N GLU A 91 -4.09 32.20 18.79
CA GLU A 91 -3.33 30.96 18.81
C GLU A 91 -4.15 29.81 18.20
N LEU A 92 -3.71 29.36 17.03
CA LEU A 92 -4.18 28.16 16.35
C LEU A 92 -3.50 26.94 16.98
N THR A 93 -4.30 26.09 17.62
CA THR A 93 -3.81 24.84 18.22
C THR A 93 -4.19 23.64 17.36
N PHE A 94 -3.29 22.66 17.29
CA PHE A 94 -3.56 21.36 16.67
C PHE A 94 -3.36 20.24 17.68
N HIS A 95 -4.26 19.27 17.63
CA HIS A 95 -4.27 18.09 18.47
C HIS A 95 -4.06 16.87 17.58
N PHE A 96 -3.06 16.04 17.89
CA PHE A 96 -2.73 14.85 17.12
C PHE A 96 -2.72 13.60 17.99
N SER A 97 -3.12 12.47 17.42
CA SER A 97 -2.94 11.13 17.98
C SER A 97 -2.44 10.20 16.90
N THR A 98 -1.23 9.68 17.10
CA THR A 98 -0.55 8.78 16.17
C THR A 98 0.48 7.92 16.91
N ASP A 99 0.80 6.77 16.35
CA ASP A 99 1.89 5.91 16.83
C ASP A 99 3.29 6.42 16.39
N LEU A 100 3.33 7.46 15.56
CA LEU A 100 4.57 8.14 15.16
C LEU A 100 5.09 9.07 16.26
N ALA A 101 6.42 9.15 16.38
CA ALA A 101 7.06 10.09 17.31
C ALA A 101 6.94 11.55 16.84
N GLU A 102 6.99 11.76 15.52
CA GLU A 102 6.99 13.08 14.90
C GLU A 102 6.08 13.14 13.67
N VAL A 103 5.47 14.30 13.46
CA VAL A 103 4.63 14.61 12.30
C VAL A 103 5.06 15.95 11.69
N ASP A 104 4.93 16.04 10.38
CA ASP A 104 5.10 17.28 9.64
C ASP A 104 3.72 17.85 9.32
N LEU A 105 3.56 19.17 9.45
CA LEU A 105 2.30 19.87 9.26
C LEU A 105 2.48 21.00 8.23
N GLU A 106 1.61 21.00 7.24
CA GLU A 106 1.50 22.01 6.21
C GLU A 106 0.14 22.70 6.32
N ILE A 107 0.10 24.03 6.31
CA ILE A 107 -1.14 24.81 6.31
C ILE A 107 -1.21 25.59 5.01
N ALA A 108 -2.31 25.41 4.29
CA ALA A 108 -2.56 26.08 3.02
C ALA A 108 -3.89 26.84 3.05
N ARG A 109 -3.89 28.05 2.50
CA ARG A 109 -5.12 28.77 2.17
C ARG A 109 -5.72 28.14 0.93
N VAL A 110 -7.01 27.83 0.98
CA VAL A 110 -7.77 27.24 -0.13
C VAL A 110 -8.72 28.29 -0.67
N GLY A 111 -8.46 28.74 -1.89
CA GLY A 111 -9.32 29.65 -2.67
C GLY A 111 -9.47 29.13 -4.10
N ALA A 112 -9.31 30.02 -5.08
CA ALA A 112 -9.20 29.63 -6.48
C ALA A 112 -7.98 28.73 -6.73
N GLU A 113 -6.88 29.03 -6.03
CA GLU A 113 -5.66 28.22 -5.99
C GLU A 113 -5.34 27.87 -4.54
N ARG A 114 -4.69 26.73 -4.34
CA ARG A 114 -4.16 26.29 -3.05
C ARG A 114 -2.80 26.93 -2.82
N GLN A 115 -2.65 27.70 -1.76
CA GLN A 115 -1.42 28.41 -1.44
C GLN A 115 -0.92 28.02 -0.06
N VAL A 116 0.25 27.39 0.01
CA VAL A 116 0.88 27.02 1.28
C VAL A 116 1.35 28.28 1.99
N VAL A 117 0.85 28.52 3.21
CA VAL A 117 1.17 29.70 4.01
C VAL A 117 2.10 29.39 5.18
N TRP A 118 2.21 28.12 5.56
CA TRP A 118 3.05 27.68 6.68
C TRP A 118 3.42 26.21 6.57
N ASN A 119 4.62 25.87 7.05
CA ASN A 119 5.09 24.50 7.23
C ASN A 119 5.83 24.40 8.56
N GLY A 120 5.68 23.26 9.23
CA GLY A 120 6.46 22.88 10.40
C GLY A 120 6.74 21.40 10.38
N ASN A 121 7.98 21.04 10.66
CA ASN A 121 8.44 19.65 10.64
C ASN A 121 8.81 19.19 12.06
N GLY A 122 8.81 17.89 12.29
CA GLY A 122 9.27 17.32 13.56
C GLY A 122 8.37 17.66 14.75
N ILE A 123 7.07 17.87 14.54
CA ILE A 123 6.11 18.15 15.61
C ILE A 123 5.93 16.87 16.41
N ARG A 124 6.29 16.92 17.69
CA ARG A 124 6.14 15.76 18.57
C ARG A 124 4.67 15.38 18.73
N ALA A 125 4.37 14.12 18.43
CA ALA A 125 3.05 13.55 18.61
C ALA A 125 3.16 12.26 19.43
N ARG A 126 2.04 11.85 20.04
CA ARG A 126 1.92 10.58 20.75
C ARG A 126 0.55 9.99 20.53
N LYS A 127 0.42 8.69 20.75
CA LYS A 127 -0.87 8.01 20.70
C LYS A 127 -1.68 8.40 21.93
N HIS A 128 -2.91 8.84 21.71
CA HIS A 128 -3.89 9.13 22.74
C HIS A 128 -5.12 8.24 22.57
N PRO A 129 -5.70 7.70 23.66
CA PRO A 129 -6.94 6.96 23.60
C PRO A 129 -8.08 7.87 23.12
N VAL A 130 -9.02 7.31 22.36
CA VAL A 130 -10.26 7.99 21.97
C VAL A 130 -11.29 7.78 23.09
N PRO A 131 -11.78 8.83 23.75
CA PRO A 131 -12.83 8.70 24.77
C PRO A 131 -14.14 8.16 24.19
N LYS A 132 -14.95 7.45 25.00
CA LYS A 132 -16.26 6.93 24.56
C LYS A 132 -17.25 8.03 24.16
N ASN A 133 -17.13 9.21 24.76
CA ASN A 133 -17.97 10.39 24.53
C ASN A 133 -17.36 11.39 23.53
N ALA A 134 -16.37 10.96 22.75
CA ALA A 134 -15.67 11.84 21.79
C ALA A 134 -16.60 12.49 20.75
N SER A 135 -17.70 11.82 20.39
CA SER A 135 -18.68 12.37 19.44
C SER A 135 -19.44 13.60 19.98
N SER A 136 -19.55 13.74 21.31
CA SER A 136 -20.30 14.84 21.94
C SER A 136 -19.39 15.91 22.53
N HIS A 137 -18.22 15.55 23.04
CA HIS A 137 -17.33 16.47 23.77
C HIS A 137 -15.99 16.71 23.07
N GLY A 138 -15.71 16.00 21.98
CA GLY A 138 -14.36 15.94 21.41
C GLY A 138 -13.45 14.99 22.19
N CYS A 139 -12.21 14.87 21.73
CA CYS A 139 -11.25 13.94 22.32
C CYS A 139 -10.41 14.54 23.47
N ASP A 140 -10.42 15.87 23.64
CA ASP A 140 -9.62 16.60 24.64
C ASP A 140 -8.14 16.16 24.72
N TRP A 141 -7.54 15.91 23.56
CA TRP A 141 -6.11 15.58 23.49
C TRP A 141 -5.27 16.82 23.79
N PRO A 142 -4.06 16.68 24.35
CA PRO A 142 -3.18 17.82 24.54
C PRO A 142 -2.81 18.47 23.19
N ALA A 143 -2.58 19.79 23.20
CA ALA A 143 -2.10 20.48 22.01
C ALA A 143 -0.69 19.99 21.66
N ALA A 144 -0.52 19.51 20.43
CA ALA A 144 0.77 19.06 19.89
C ALA A 144 1.54 20.21 19.25
N SER A 145 0.82 21.19 18.67
CA SER A 145 1.40 22.39 18.08
C SER A 145 0.52 23.60 18.38
N ILE A 146 1.17 24.74 18.59
CA ILE A 146 0.55 26.04 18.80
C ILE A 146 1.21 27.02 17.84
N ILE A 147 0.41 27.65 16.99
CA ILE A 147 0.86 28.55 15.94
C ILE A 147 0.11 29.86 16.10
N LYS A 148 0.83 30.98 16.15
CA LYS A 148 0.19 32.29 16.16
C LYS A 148 -0.27 32.62 14.74
N VAL A 149 -1.56 32.90 14.56
CA VAL A 149 -2.12 33.29 13.26
C VAL A 149 -1.59 34.68 12.90
N PRO A 150 -0.74 34.83 11.87
CA PRO A 150 -0.18 36.12 11.49
C PRO A 150 -1.25 37.05 10.92
N GLU A 151 -1.08 38.37 11.11
CA GLU A 151 -1.94 39.38 10.48
C GLU A 151 -1.83 39.41 8.95
N SER A 152 -0.75 38.85 8.39
CA SER A 152 -0.55 38.74 6.94
C SER A 152 -1.43 37.67 6.27
N TRP A 153 -2.08 36.80 7.05
CA TRP A 153 -2.94 35.76 6.51
C TRP A 153 -4.29 36.34 6.07
N ALA A 154 -4.58 36.23 4.77
CA ALA A 154 -5.84 36.69 4.20
C ALA A 154 -7.03 35.83 4.65
N SER A 155 -8.15 36.44 5.04
CA SER A 155 -9.37 35.72 5.40
C SER A 155 -9.80 34.69 4.34
N GLY A 156 -10.29 33.53 4.79
CA GLY A 156 -10.78 32.48 3.89
C GLY A 156 -10.78 31.10 4.54
N CYS A 157 -10.91 30.07 3.71
CA CYS A 157 -10.79 28.67 4.13
C CYS A 157 -9.34 28.22 4.13
N TYR A 158 -8.97 27.42 5.12
CA TYR A 158 -7.65 26.86 5.27
C TYR A 158 -7.75 25.34 5.42
N GLU A 159 -6.78 24.66 4.85
CA GLU A 159 -6.57 23.22 4.98
C GLU A 159 -5.25 23.00 5.73
N ALA A 160 -5.25 22.02 6.63
CA ALA A 160 -4.07 21.57 7.34
C ALA A 160 -3.82 20.10 6.98
N LEU A 161 -2.62 19.81 6.48
CA LEU A 161 -2.21 18.47 6.07
C LEU A 161 -1.09 17.99 6.99
N ALA A 162 -1.34 16.90 7.71
CA ALA A 162 -0.34 16.24 8.54
C ALA A 162 0.22 15.01 7.79
N ARG A 163 1.55 14.85 7.81
CA ARG A 163 2.27 13.73 7.22
C ARG A 163 3.23 13.14 8.26
N SER A 164 3.68 11.91 8.04
CA SER A 164 4.73 11.32 8.87
C SER A 164 6.00 12.16 8.74
N GLY A 165 6.61 12.55 9.86
CA GLY A 165 7.93 13.17 9.82
C GLY A 165 8.96 12.16 9.32
N GLU A 166 9.76 12.52 8.32
CA GLU A 166 10.91 11.69 7.95
C GLU A 166 11.92 11.73 9.10
N THR A 167 12.03 10.64 9.85
CA THR A 167 13.15 10.45 10.76
C THR A 167 14.39 10.25 9.89
N GLN A 168 15.19 11.30 9.68
CA GLN A 168 16.56 11.14 9.19
C GLN A 168 17.35 10.38 10.28
N GLY A 169 17.36 9.05 10.16
CA GLY A 169 18.19 8.14 10.94
C GLY A 169 19.41 7.70 10.16
#